data_AF-A0A7C1B9P0-F1
#
_entry.id   AF-A0A7C1B9P0-F1
#
_cell.length_a   1.000
_cell.length_b   1.000
_cell.length_c   1.000
_cell.angle_alpha   90.00
_cell.angle_beta   90.00
_cell.angle_gamma   90.00
#
_symmetry.space_group_name_H-M   'P 1'
#
loop_
_entity.id
_entity.type
_entity.pdbx_description
1 polymer ?
#
loop_
_entity_poly.entity_id
_entity_poly.type
_entity_poly.pdbx_seq_one_letter_code
_entity_poly.pdbx_strand_id
1 'polypeptide(L)'
;MVDKLINMINTAQRRIIICCPWLNMEALQEPLVDLVSRKKELIIYYRSSSANTQKFIDSLRDRIVEINKDLYGFYKTRSIGTVHSKLFIKDDKEIIISSKNLTTGKDRDAGVWSNDEEVIRHALRFVESLEG
;
A
#
# COMPACT_ATOMS: atom_id res chain seq x y z
N MET A 1 6.44 -11.00 7.41
CA MET A 1 5.38 -10.06 6.99
C MET A 1 5.76 -9.35 5.69
N VAL A 2 6.89 -8.65 5.65
CA VAL A 2 7.33 -7.92 4.44
C VAL A 2 7.41 -8.84 3.21
N ASP A 3 7.98 -10.03 3.35
CA ASP A 3 8.05 -11.00 2.23
C ASP A 3 6.65 -11.40 1.72
N LYS A 4 5.69 -11.57 2.64
CA LYS A 4 4.30 -11.87 2.28
C LYS A 4 3.64 -10.70 1.56
N LEU A 5 3.90 -9.46 1.98
CA LEU A 5 3.41 -8.25 1.31
C LEU A 5 4.02 -8.12 -0.10
N ILE A 6 5.33 -8.32 -0.25
CA ILE A 6 6.01 -8.33 -1.55
C ILE A 6 5.39 -9.40 -2.46
N ASN A 7 5.15 -10.60 -1.94
CA ASN A 7 4.47 -11.65 -2.68
C ASN A 7 3.04 -11.26 -3.08
N MET A 8 2.29 -10.59 -2.20
CA MET A 8 0.95 -10.07 -2.53
C MET A 8 1.01 -9.08 -3.70
N ILE A 9 1.96 -8.13 -3.66
CA ILE A 9 2.18 -7.14 -4.72
C ILE A 9 2.55 -7.83 -6.05
N ASN A 10 3.49 -8.77 -6.01
CA ASN A 10 3.97 -9.47 -7.21
C ASN A 10 2.89 -10.33 -7.86
N THR A 11 1.98 -10.90 -7.07
CA THR A 11 0.94 -11.81 -7.55
C THR A 11 -0.42 -11.14 -7.78
N ALA A 12 -0.56 -9.84 -7.52
CA ALA A 12 -1.80 -9.10 -7.70
C ALA A 12 -2.25 -9.10 -9.18
N GLN A 13 -3.52 -9.40 -9.40
CA GLN A 13 -4.11 -9.48 -10.73
C GLN A 13 -4.89 -8.22 -11.12
N ARG A 14 -5.27 -7.38 -10.15
CA ARG A 14 -6.08 -6.19 -10.36
C ARG A 14 -5.60 -4.99 -9.57
N ARG A 15 -5.50 -5.08 -8.24
CA ARG A 15 -5.13 -3.94 -7.39
C ARG A 15 -4.45 -4.29 -6.09
N ILE A 16 -3.64 -3.35 -5.59
CA ILE A 16 -3.12 -3.30 -4.23
C ILE A 16 -3.60 -2.01 -3.56
N ILE A 17 -4.15 -2.14 -2.37
CA ILE A 17 -4.48 -1.01 -1.49
C ILE A 17 -3.57 -1.07 -0.27
N ILE A 18 -2.89 0.04 0.01
CA ILE A 18 -2.04 0.21 1.18
C ILE A 18 -2.62 1.34 2.03
N CYS A 19 -3.11 1.02 3.22
CA CYS A 19 -3.39 2.03 4.25
C CYS A 19 -2.28 1.91 5.27
N CYS A 20 -1.35 2.86 5.34
CA CYS A 20 -0.25 2.83 6.30
C CYS A 20 0.21 4.26 6.62
N PRO A 21 0.23 4.70 7.90
CA PRO A 21 0.57 6.09 8.23
C PRO A 21 2.00 6.44 7.85
N TRP A 22 2.92 5.49 8.02
CA TRP A 22 4.34 5.67 7.77
C TRP A 22 4.86 4.59 6.82
N LEU A 23 5.43 5.03 5.69
CA LEU A 23 5.88 4.17 4.61
C LEU A 23 7.20 4.71 4.06
N ASN A 24 8.32 4.07 4.36
CA ASN A 24 9.64 4.42 3.84
C ASN A 24 10.54 3.20 3.64
N MET A 25 9.93 2.05 3.38
CA MET A 25 10.64 0.78 3.19
C MET A 25 11.04 0.63 1.72
N GLU A 26 12.28 1.00 1.40
CA GLU A 26 12.83 0.99 0.03
C GLU A 26 12.64 -0.33 -0.72
N ALA A 27 12.66 -1.47 -0.03
CA ALA A 27 12.43 -2.79 -0.63
C ALA A 27 11.05 -2.94 -1.31
N LEU A 28 10.11 -2.04 -1.04
CA LEU A 28 8.79 -2.02 -1.68
C LEU A 28 8.75 -1.16 -2.96
N GLN A 29 9.76 -0.33 -3.24
CA GLN A 29 9.76 0.52 -4.42
C GLN A 29 9.66 -0.31 -5.71
N GLU A 30 10.54 -1.29 -5.90
CA GLU A 30 10.55 -2.11 -7.12
C GLU A 30 9.25 -2.90 -7.32
N PRO A 31 8.75 -3.68 -6.33
CA PRO A 31 7.49 -4.40 -6.50
C PRO A 31 6.30 -3.50 -6.84
N LEU A 32 6.23 -2.29 -6.25
CA LEU A 32 5.13 -1.35 -6.51
C LEU A 32 5.22 -0.72 -7.90
N VAL A 33 6.42 -0.40 -8.36
CA VAL A 33 6.66 0.06 -9.74
C VAL A 33 6.28 -1.05 -10.73
N ASP A 34 6.70 -2.30 -10.47
CA ASP A 34 6.37 -3.47 -11.31
C ASP A 34 4.88 -3.79 -11.33
N LEU A 35 4.16 -3.57 -10.23
CA LEU A 35 2.71 -3.68 -10.19
C LEU A 35 2.06 -2.69 -11.18
N VAL A 36 2.47 -1.42 -11.11
CA VAL A 36 1.92 -0.35 -11.94
C VAL A 36 2.32 -0.52 -13.41
N SER A 37 3.55 -0.95 -13.71
CA SER A 37 4.02 -1.23 -15.08
C SER A 37 3.20 -2.33 -15.76
N ARG A 38 2.68 -3.29 -14.99
CA ARG A 38 1.72 -4.33 -15.43
C ARG A 38 0.26 -3.84 -15.48
N LYS A 39 0.04 -2.52 -15.43
CA LYS A 39 -1.28 -1.86 -15.48
C LYS A 39 -2.24 -2.35 -14.39
N LYS A 40 -1.71 -2.62 -13.19
CA LYS A 40 -2.50 -2.95 -12.00
C LYS A 40 -2.61 -1.71 -11.12
N GLU A 41 -3.76 -1.54 -10.49
CA GLU A 41 -4.02 -0.35 -9.70
C GLU A 41 -3.27 -0.40 -8.36
N LEU A 42 -2.59 0.68 -8.03
CA LEU A 42 -1.95 0.92 -6.75
C LEU A 42 -2.63 2.11 -6.07
N ILE A 43 -3.20 1.88 -4.89
CA ILE A 43 -3.83 2.91 -4.08
C ILE A 43 -3.11 2.99 -2.73
N ILE A 44 -2.63 4.17 -2.35
CA ILE A 44 -1.93 4.38 -1.07
C ILE A 44 -2.59 5.49 -0.25
N TYR A 45 -3.07 5.14 0.94
CA TYR A 45 -3.50 6.08 1.97
C TYR A 45 -2.46 6.17 3.07
N TYR A 46 -1.95 7.38 3.33
CA TYR A 46 -0.85 7.61 4.26
C TYR A 46 -1.05 8.87 5.09
N ARG A 47 -0.23 9.07 6.13
CA ARG A 47 -0.34 10.25 7.00
C ARG A 47 0.49 11.42 6.48
N SER A 48 -0.10 12.60 6.42
CA SER A 48 0.50 13.83 5.87
C SER A 48 1.77 14.33 6.55
N SER A 49 1.93 14.03 7.84
CA SER A 49 2.96 14.66 8.67
C SER A 49 4.34 13.98 8.63
N SER A 50 4.60 13.04 7.71
CA SER A 50 5.84 12.27 7.67
C SER A 50 6.69 12.60 6.45
N ALA A 51 7.78 13.35 6.65
CA ALA A 51 8.71 13.72 5.58
C ALA A 51 9.31 12.50 4.86
N ASN A 52 9.65 11.44 5.60
CA ASN A 52 10.18 10.21 4.99
C ASN A 52 9.13 9.49 4.14
N THR A 53 7.87 9.51 4.58
CA THR A 53 6.77 8.93 3.79
C THR A 53 6.52 9.72 2.53
N GLN A 54 6.53 11.05 2.62
CA GLN A 54 6.36 11.91 1.47
C GLN A 54 7.49 11.67 0.43
N LYS A 55 8.75 11.58 0.88
CA LYS A 55 9.89 11.24 0.01
C LYS A 55 9.71 9.90 -0.70
N PHE A 56 9.24 8.87 0.01
CA PHE A 56 8.98 7.56 -0.59
C PHE A 56 7.90 7.65 -1.69
N ILE A 57 6.79 8.34 -1.41
CA ILE A 57 5.67 8.54 -2.33
C ILE A 57 6.07 9.35 -3.56
N ASP A 58 6.85 10.42 -3.37
CA ASP A 58 7.37 11.24 -4.47
C ASP A 58 8.34 10.43 -5.34
N SER A 59 9.28 9.70 -4.72
CA SER A 59 10.20 8.82 -5.45
C SER A 59 9.45 7.74 -6.24
N LEU A 60 8.44 7.10 -5.65
CA LEU A 60 7.61 6.12 -6.34
C LEU A 60 6.88 6.72 -7.54
N ARG A 61 6.30 7.92 -7.37
CA ARG A 61 5.63 8.65 -8.45
C ARG A 61 6.60 8.94 -9.60
N ASP A 62 7.76 9.50 -9.27
CA ASP A 62 8.73 9.96 -10.26
C ASP A 62 9.22 8.76 -11.09
N ARG A 63 9.50 7.62 -10.45
CA ARG A 63 9.85 6.35 -11.12
C ARG A 63 8.76 5.83 -12.06
N ILE A 64 7.49 5.87 -11.64
CA ILE A 64 6.36 5.47 -12.49
C ILE A 64 6.27 6.36 -13.74
N VAL A 65 6.43 7.67 -13.55
CA VAL A 65 6.39 8.67 -14.63
C VAL A 65 7.56 8.52 -15.60
N GLU A 66 8.76 8.22 -15.09
CA GLU A 66 9.96 7.95 -15.89
C GLU A 66 9.79 6.73 -16.81
N ILE A 67 9.10 5.69 -16.35
CA ILE A 67 8.79 4.51 -17.18
C ILE A 67 7.82 4.88 -18.29
N ASN A 68 6.65 5.43 -17.91
CA ASN A 68 5.65 5.94 -18.84
C ASN A 68 4.59 6.77 -18.10
N LYS A 69 4.41 8.03 -18.52
CA LYS A 69 3.39 8.96 -17.99
C LYS A 69 1.96 8.39 -18.00
N ASP A 70 1.61 7.54 -18.98
CA ASP A 70 0.28 6.93 -19.08
C ASP A 70 0.00 5.95 -17.93
N LEU A 71 1.05 5.46 -17.25
CA LEU A 71 0.91 4.58 -16.09
C LEU A 71 0.40 5.33 -14.85
N TYR A 72 0.43 6.66 -14.85
CA TYR A 72 -0.05 7.47 -13.73
C TYR A 72 -1.53 7.21 -13.42
N GLY A 73 -2.34 6.83 -14.42
CA GLY A 73 -3.75 6.47 -14.21
C GLY A 73 -3.96 5.23 -13.33
N PHE A 74 -2.94 4.37 -13.16
CA PHE A 74 -2.96 3.20 -12.30
C PHE A 74 -2.38 3.46 -10.91
N TYR A 75 -1.95 4.69 -10.62
CA TYR A 75 -1.34 5.07 -9.35
C TYR A 75 -2.15 6.18 -8.67
N LYS A 76 -2.63 5.91 -7.47
CA LYS A 76 -3.41 6.86 -6.66
C LYS A 76 -2.82 6.94 -5.26
N THR A 77 -2.63 8.16 -4.77
CA THR A 77 -2.25 8.37 -3.38
C THR A 77 -3.10 9.43 -2.73
N ARG A 78 -3.35 9.28 -1.43
CA ARG A 78 -4.09 10.24 -0.64
C ARG A 78 -3.49 10.36 0.75
N SER A 79 -3.29 11.60 1.15
CA SER A 79 -2.79 11.94 2.47
C SER A 79 -3.97 12.19 3.42
N ILE A 80 -3.99 11.49 4.54
CA ILE A 80 -5.09 11.51 5.53
C ILE A 80 -4.49 11.74 6.91
N GLY A 81 -4.82 12.86 7.55
CA GLY A 81 -4.21 13.27 8.82
C GLY A 81 -4.41 12.29 9.97
N THR A 82 -5.51 11.55 9.96
CA THR A 82 -5.95 10.64 11.03
C THR A 82 -5.76 9.16 10.72
N VAL A 83 -5.26 8.78 9.53
CA VAL A 83 -5.03 7.36 9.21
C VAL A 83 -3.92 6.81 10.11
N HIS A 84 -4.19 5.72 10.82
CA HIS A 84 -3.20 5.01 11.63
C HIS A 84 -3.26 3.48 11.45
N SER A 85 -4.21 3.00 10.63
CA SER A 85 -4.34 1.60 10.24
C SER A 85 -3.11 1.14 9.45
N LYS A 86 -2.73 -0.13 9.58
CA LYS A 86 -1.79 -0.79 8.66
C LYS A 86 -2.49 -1.97 8.00
N LEU A 87 -3.13 -1.68 6.88
CA LEU A 87 -3.92 -2.62 6.08
C LEU A 87 -3.29 -2.72 4.70
N PHE A 88 -3.14 -3.94 4.21
CA PHE A 88 -2.61 -4.21 2.88
C PHE A 88 -3.58 -5.18 2.21
N ILE A 89 -4.33 -4.72 1.22
CA ILE A 89 -5.38 -5.49 0.56
C ILE A 89 -4.93 -5.78 -0.88
N LYS A 90 -5.08 -7.02 -1.30
CA LYS A 90 -4.82 -7.48 -2.65
C LYS A 90 -6.11 -7.98 -3.28
N ASP A 91 -6.43 -7.40 -4.44
CA ASP A 91 -7.51 -7.81 -5.34
C ASP A 91 -8.91 -7.93 -4.70
N ASP A 92 -9.12 -7.36 -3.51
CA ASP A 92 -10.32 -7.54 -2.67
C ASP A 92 -10.55 -8.98 -2.23
N LYS A 93 -9.48 -9.79 -2.13
CA LYS A 93 -9.54 -11.22 -1.82
C LYS A 93 -8.56 -11.67 -0.75
N GLU A 94 -7.59 -10.84 -0.42
CA GLU A 94 -6.53 -11.17 0.51
C GLU A 94 -6.13 -9.89 1.26
N ILE A 95 -5.94 -10.00 2.58
CA ILE A 95 -5.57 -8.87 3.44
C ILE A 95 -4.47 -9.25 4.44
N ILE A 96 -3.58 -8.29 4.70
CA ILE A 96 -2.75 -8.26 5.90
C ILE A 96 -3.21 -7.09 6.78
N ILE A 97 -3.46 -7.36 8.06
CA ILE A 97 -3.71 -6.38 9.11
C ILE A 97 -2.54 -6.45 10.09
N SER A 98 -1.92 -5.31 10.41
CA SER A 98 -0.65 -5.31 11.12
C SER A 98 -0.51 -4.18 12.14
N SER A 99 0.33 -4.38 13.18
CA SER A 99 0.86 -3.30 14.02
C SER A 99 2.05 -2.59 13.36
N LYS A 100 2.72 -3.27 12.42
CA LYS A 100 3.94 -2.79 11.76
C LYS A 100 3.64 -1.68 10.76
N ASN A 101 4.34 -0.57 10.93
CA ASN A 101 4.50 0.39 9.84
C ASN A 101 5.49 -0.14 8.81
N LEU A 102 5.36 0.29 7.56
CA LEU A 102 6.29 -0.08 6.49
C LEU A 102 7.55 0.78 6.56
N THR A 103 8.27 0.65 7.67
CA THR A 103 9.52 1.33 7.96
C THR A 103 10.61 0.34 8.35
N THR A 104 11.87 0.78 8.35
CA THR A 104 13.06 -0.05 8.65
C THR A 104 13.24 -0.40 10.13
N GLY A 105 12.27 -0.06 10.99
CA GLY A 105 12.32 -0.31 12.44
C GLY A 105 12.37 -1.80 12.80
N LYS A 106 13.14 -2.12 13.84
CA LYS A 106 13.34 -3.47 14.40
C LYS A 106 12.28 -3.86 15.46
N ASP A 107 11.16 -3.15 15.49
CA ASP A 107 10.11 -3.39 16.48
C ASP A 107 9.55 -4.81 16.36
N ARG A 108 9.16 -5.38 17.51
CA ARG A 108 8.45 -6.65 17.58
C ARG A 108 6.99 -6.41 17.23
N ASP A 109 6.70 -6.49 15.95
CA ASP A 109 5.36 -6.32 15.42
C ASP A 109 4.60 -7.64 15.25
N ALA A 110 3.28 -7.55 15.33
CA ALA A 110 2.37 -8.64 15.00
C ALA A 110 1.52 -8.27 13.79
N GLY A 111 1.03 -9.28 13.09
CA GLY A 111 0.07 -9.08 12.02
C GLY A 111 -0.65 -10.38 11.69
N VAL A 112 -1.84 -10.23 11.14
CA VAL A 112 -2.68 -11.34 10.69
C VAL A 112 -2.81 -11.23 9.18
N TRP A 113 -2.65 -12.37 8.52
CA TRP A 113 -3.00 -12.54 7.12
C TRP A 113 -4.32 -13.30 7.04
N SER A 114 -5.23 -12.88 6.18
CA SER A 114 -6.54 -13.49 6.02
C SER A 114 -7.03 -13.41 4.58
N ASN A 115 -7.79 -14.43 4.18
CA ASN A 115 -8.63 -14.45 2.99
C ASN A 115 -10.13 -14.54 3.36
N ASP A 116 -10.47 -14.28 4.63
CA ASP A 116 -11.84 -14.27 5.12
C ASP A 116 -12.63 -13.11 4.48
N GLU A 117 -13.70 -13.47 3.77
CA GLU A 117 -14.51 -12.51 3.00
C GLU A 117 -15.15 -11.45 3.89
N GLU A 118 -15.53 -11.80 5.12
CA GLU A 118 -16.15 -10.87 6.06
C GLU A 118 -15.14 -9.82 6.52
N VAL A 119 -13.94 -10.26 6.90
CA VAL A 119 -12.82 -9.37 7.28
C VAL A 119 -12.48 -8.42 6.14
N ILE A 120 -12.36 -8.95 4.91
CA ILE A 120 -12.04 -8.14 3.73
C ILE A 120 -13.14 -7.12 3.45
N ARG A 121 -14.41 -7.53 3.50
CA ARG A 121 -15.56 -6.62 3.31
C ARG A 121 -15.55 -5.48 4.32
N HIS A 122 -15.27 -5.76 5.60
CA HIS A 122 -15.16 -4.72 6.62
C HIS A 122 -13.96 -3.79 6.40
N ALA A 123 -12.82 -4.33 5.98
CA ALA A 123 -11.65 -3.53 5.65
C ALA A 123 -11.90 -2.62 4.43
N LEU A 124 -12.60 -3.11 3.40
CA LEU A 124 -12.96 -2.30 2.24
C LEU A 124 -13.94 -1.18 2.59
N ARG A 125 -14.94 -1.43 3.45
CA ARG A 125 -15.81 -0.35 3.98
C ARG A 125 -15.03 0.72 4.74
N PHE A 126 -14.01 0.31 5.49
CA PHE A 126 -13.11 1.27 6.12
C PHE A 126 -12.34 2.07 5.06
N VAL A 127 -11.79 1.44 4.03
CA VAL A 127 -11.13 2.12 2.91
C VAL A 127 -12.07 3.13 2.22
N GLU A 128 -13.31 2.74 1.92
CA GLU A 128 -14.33 3.63 1.34
C GLU A 128 -14.55 4.86 2.23
N SER A 129 -14.59 4.70 3.56
CA SER A 129 -14.73 5.83 4.49
C SER A 129 -13.53 6.81 4.48
N LEU A 130 -12.38 6.39 3.96
CA LEU A 130 -11.21 7.26 3.76
C LEU A 130 -11.33 8.14 2.50
N GLU A 131 -12.27 7.82 1.61
CA GLU A 131 -12.46 8.53 0.35
C GLU A 131 -13.38 9.76 0.47
N GLY A 132 -14.15 9.85 1.56
CA GLY A 132 -15.10 10.94 1.81
C GLY A 132 -16.52 10.54 1.48
#